data_AF-A0A7X6LYC6-F1
#
_entry.id   AF-A0A7X6LYC6-F1
#
_cell.length_a   1.000
_cell.length_b   1.000
_cell.length_c   1.000
_cell.angle_alpha   90.00
_cell.angle_beta   90.00
_cell.angle_gamma   90.00
#
_symmetry.space_group_name_H-M   'P 1'
#
loop_
_entity.id
_entity.type
_entity.pdbx_description
1 polymer ?
#
loop_
_entity_poly.entity_id
_entity_poly.type
_entity_poly.pdbx_seq_one_letter_code
_entity_poly.pdbx_strand_id
1 'polypeptide(L)'
;MEAMITQRSSDLGLRTPGRDAVEAGLLIDEPLLHCAVVAGHPQPGLLFGKEEWAGYLDARAYARGRSDQGLSVAFITDLHRRLAQFSFPDIGGKFCTGTRTGLTRTQLTRDEVAAIEANPYLEHMPPGTVPLHMKYSAIAYRTKPEAIESELQAMCDRYNSARARPGADPYRLAADLQRDCVAIHPFVDYNGRVSRLLMNWSLERDGLPPSTFSDFNRDLFSTSDQWTGSVREGSDMVGERIARLERLGENADPVEVFGLERERASYLAGNERLALEDGDSHRMSEYRAFLQRLRDDAPP
;
A
#
# COMPACT_ATOMS: atom_id res chain seq x y z
N MET A 1 -6.43 8.83 -20.66
CA MET A 1 -5.87 8.68 -19.29
C MET A 1 -6.15 9.90 -18.43
N GLU A 2 -5.76 11.11 -18.84
CA GLU A 2 -6.01 12.34 -18.07
C GLU A 2 -7.49 12.57 -17.74
N ALA A 3 -8.38 12.43 -18.72
CA ALA A 3 -9.82 12.50 -18.48
C ALA A 3 -10.32 11.49 -17.43
N MET A 4 -9.68 10.31 -17.35
CA MET A 4 -10.06 9.30 -16.36
C MET A 4 -9.51 9.60 -14.98
N ILE A 5 -8.26 10.09 -14.88
CA ILE A 5 -7.71 10.59 -13.62
C ILE A 5 -8.62 11.70 -13.09
N THR A 6 -8.96 12.69 -13.92
CA THR A 6 -9.89 13.77 -13.56
C THR A 6 -11.24 13.22 -13.08
N GLN A 7 -11.85 12.31 -13.84
CA GLN A 7 -13.15 11.74 -13.47
C GLN A 7 -13.08 10.98 -12.14
N ARG A 8 -12.09 10.10 -11.96
CA ARG A 8 -11.96 9.27 -10.76
C ARG A 8 -11.53 10.06 -9.54
N SER A 9 -10.66 11.07 -9.70
CA SER A 9 -10.38 12.04 -8.63
C SER A 9 -11.65 12.75 -8.20
N SER A 10 -12.50 13.16 -9.15
CA SER A 10 -13.81 13.75 -8.83
C SER A 10 -14.72 12.77 -8.08
N ASP A 11 -14.86 11.54 -8.57
CA ASP A 11 -15.67 10.48 -7.94
C ASP A 11 -15.21 10.19 -6.50
N LEU A 12 -13.90 10.27 -6.24
CA LEU A 12 -13.29 10.04 -4.94
C LEU A 12 -13.26 11.29 -4.04
N GLY A 13 -13.61 12.47 -4.57
CA GLY A 13 -13.60 13.74 -3.86
C GLY A 13 -12.21 14.35 -3.69
N LEU A 14 -11.24 13.96 -4.52
CA LEU A 14 -9.86 14.43 -4.52
C LEU A 14 -9.75 15.73 -5.35
N ARG A 15 -10.25 16.82 -4.77
CA ARG A 15 -10.36 18.13 -5.45
C ARG A 15 -9.38 19.18 -4.92
N THR A 16 -8.53 18.80 -3.96
CA THR A 16 -7.59 19.71 -3.30
C THR A 16 -6.24 19.04 -3.15
N PRO A 17 -5.11 19.79 -3.18
CA PRO A 17 -3.77 19.22 -3.03
C PRO A 17 -3.62 18.38 -1.75
N GLY A 18 -4.19 18.83 -0.63
CA GLY A 18 -4.15 18.09 0.62
C GLY A 18 -4.89 16.74 0.55
N ARG A 19 -6.05 16.67 -0.12
CA ARG A 19 -6.78 15.41 -0.32
C ARG A 19 -6.05 14.48 -1.27
N ASP A 20 -5.50 15.02 -2.36
CA ASP A 20 -4.67 14.26 -3.30
C ASP A 20 -3.44 13.66 -2.61
N ALA A 21 -2.75 14.42 -1.76
CA ALA A 21 -1.59 13.95 -1.01
C ALA A 21 -1.95 12.85 -0.01
N VAL A 22 -3.07 12.99 0.72
CA VAL A 22 -3.54 11.94 1.64
C VAL A 22 -3.88 10.65 0.89
N GLU A 23 -4.56 10.74 -0.25
CA GLU A 23 -4.85 9.56 -1.07
C GLU A 23 -3.58 8.92 -1.64
N ALA A 24 -2.60 9.72 -2.07
CA ALA A 24 -1.31 9.21 -2.53
C ALA A 24 -0.59 8.39 -1.44
N GLY A 25 -0.78 8.71 -0.15
CA GLY A 25 -0.23 7.92 0.98
C GLY A 25 -0.81 6.52 1.13
N LEU A 26 -1.93 6.23 0.50
CA LEU A 26 -2.47 4.87 0.46
C LEU A 26 -1.75 3.99 -0.58
N LEU A 27 -1.01 4.59 -1.49
CA LEU A 27 -0.27 3.92 -2.58
C LEU A 27 1.25 4.00 -2.41
N ILE A 28 1.76 5.10 -1.83
CA ILE A 28 3.18 5.46 -1.78
C ILE A 28 3.68 5.38 -0.34
N ASP A 29 4.81 4.69 -0.12
CA ASP A 29 5.44 4.59 1.20
C ASP A 29 5.80 5.98 1.75
N GLU A 30 5.66 6.13 3.07
CA GLU A 30 5.91 7.39 3.78
C GLU A 30 7.19 8.11 3.35
N PRO A 31 8.38 7.46 3.23
CA PRO A 31 9.61 8.19 2.95
C PRO A 31 9.57 8.94 1.62
N LEU A 32 9.08 8.30 0.55
CA LEU A 32 8.96 8.93 -0.76
C LEU A 32 7.88 10.01 -0.74
N LEU A 33 6.70 9.70 -0.19
CA LEU A 33 5.59 10.66 -0.15
C LEU A 33 5.97 11.92 0.65
N HIS A 34 6.54 11.76 1.84
CA HIS A 34 6.93 12.88 2.68
C HIS A 34 8.02 13.72 2.01
N CYS A 35 9.01 13.10 1.36
CA CYS A 35 9.98 13.82 0.54
C CYS A 35 9.30 14.64 -0.56
N ALA A 36 8.29 14.07 -1.24
CA ALA A 36 7.55 14.77 -2.29
C ALA A 36 6.73 15.94 -1.75
N VAL A 37 6.02 15.75 -0.63
CA VAL A 37 5.27 16.82 0.05
C VAL A 37 6.21 17.94 0.50
N VAL A 38 7.31 17.59 1.17
CA VAL A 38 8.34 18.56 1.61
C VAL A 38 9.00 19.26 0.44
N ALA A 39 9.22 18.60 -0.69
CA ALA A 39 9.74 19.21 -1.90
C ALA A 39 8.71 20.11 -2.62
N GLY A 40 7.43 20.04 -2.26
CA GLY A 40 6.35 20.79 -2.90
C GLY A 40 5.90 20.19 -4.22
N HIS A 41 5.98 18.86 -4.37
CA HIS A 41 5.52 18.16 -5.56
C HIS A 41 4.00 18.37 -5.73
N PRO A 42 3.54 18.83 -6.91
CA PRO A 42 2.15 19.27 -7.07
C PRO A 42 1.14 18.12 -7.03
N GLN A 43 1.53 16.93 -7.48
CA GLN A 43 0.66 15.75 -7.54
C GLN A 43 1.43 14.46 -7.18
N PRO A 44 1.69 14.17 -5.90
CA PRO A 44 2.50 13.02 -5.50
C PRO A 44 2.00 11.67 -6.02
N GLY A 45 0.70 11.52 -6.30
CA GLY A 45 0.14 10.30 -6.89
C GLY A 45 0.73 9.93 -8.26
N LEU A 46 1.34 10.88 -8.97
CA LEU A 46 1.97 10.67 -10.28
C LEU A 46 3.41 10.18 -10.23
N LEU A 47 4.02 10.03 -9.04
CA LEU A 47 5.41 9.60 -8.90
C LEU A 47 5.67 8.22 -9.54
N PHE A 48 4.70 7.30 -9.51
CA PHE A 48 4.80 6.02 -10.23
C PHE A 48 4.29 6.08 -11.67
N GLY A 49 3.95 7.26 -12.18
CA GLY A 49 3.48 7.49 -13.55
C GLY A 49 1.96 7.57 -13.68
N LYS A 50 1.51 8.22 -14.75
CA LYS A 50 0.07 8.46 -15.01
C LYS A 50 -0.73 7.17 -15.16
N GLU A 51 -0.14 6.12 -15.74
CA GLU A 51 -0.81 4.83 -15.95
C GLU A 51 -1.09 4.12 -14.63
N GLU A 52 -0.10 4.08 -13.76
CA GLU A 52 -0.20 3.48 -12.43
C GLU A 52 -1.21 4.23 -11.56
N TRP A 53 -1.19 5.57 -11.61
CA TRP A 53 -2.15 6.39 -10.89
C TRP A 53 -3.58 6.22 -11.42
N ALA A 54 -3.76 6.20 -12.74
CA ALA A 54 -5.08 5.99 -13.34
C ALA A 54 -5.66 4.60 -13.01
N GLY A 55 -4.83 3.56 -13.06
CA GLY A 55 -5.23 2.20 -12.67
C GLY A 55 -5.60 2.11 -11.19
N TYR A 56 -4.81 2.75 -10.32
CA TYR A 56 -5.11 2.88 -8.89
C TYR A 56 -6.45 3.57 -8.64
N LEU A 57 -6.66 4.78 -9.20
CA LEU A 57 -7.88 5.56 -8.96
C LEU A 57 -9.13 4.82 -9.44
N ASP A 58 -9.06 4.11 -10.56
CA ASP A 58 -10.18 3.33 -11.08
C ASP A 58 -10.50 2.12 -10.18
N ALA A 59 -9.47 1.38 -9.71
CA ALA A 59 -9.65 0.29 -8.76
C ALA A 59 -10.17 0.79 -7.40
N ARG A 60 -9.66 1.93 -6.93
CA ARG A 60 -10.06 2.58 -5.68
C ARG A 60 -11.52 3.02 -5.70
N ALA A 61 -11.97 3.70 -6.75
CA ALA A 61 -13.37 4.08 -6.92
C ALA A 61 -14.29 2.86 -7.04
N TYR A 62 -13.84 1.82 -7.75
CA TYR A 62 -14.57 0.56 -7.86
C TYR A 62 -14.76 -0.14 -6.50
N ALA A 63 -13.73 -0.14 -5.65
CA ALA A 63 -13.80 -0.70 -4.30
C ALA A 63 -14.79 0.06 -3.40
N ARG A 64 -14.72 1.40 -3.38
CA ARG A 64 -15.62 2.24 -2.55
C ARG A 64 -17.09 2.08 -2.94
N GLY A 65 -17.37 1.84 -4.22
CA GLY A 65 -18.73 1.57 -4.71
C GLY A 65 -19.30 0.19 -4.34
N ARG A 66 -18.59 -0.63 -3.55
CA ARG A 66 -18.96 -2.01 -3.18
C ARG A 66 -18.85 -2.28 -1.67
N SER A 67 -19.00 -1.26 -0.83
CA SER A 67 -18.95 -1.42 0.63
C SER A 67 -20.09 -2.29 1.18
N ASP A 68 -21.19 -2.44 0.45
CA ASP A 68 -22.36 -3.22 0.80
C ASP A 68 -22.23 -4.73 0.47
N GLN A 69 -21.27 -5.10 -0.38
CA GLN A 69 -21.14 -6.48 -0.90
C GLN A 69 -20.21 -7.35 -0.03
N GLY A 70 -20.39 -8.66 -0.10
CA GLY A 70 -19.45 -9.64 0.46
C GLY A 70 -18.17 -9.74 -0.37
N LEU A 71 -17.06 -10.14 0.26
CA LEU A 71 -15.81 -10.39 -0.44
C LEU A 71 -15.96 -11.61 -1.37
N SER A 72 -15.44 -11.54 -2.59
CA SER A 72 -15.47 -12.63 -3.56
C SER A 72 -14.21 -12.63 -4.44
N VAL A 73 -13.88 -13.79 -5.02
CA VAL A 73 -12.78 -13.93 -5.98
C VAL A 73 -12.98 -13.03 -7.22
N ALA A 74 -14.23 -12.87 -7.66
CA ALA A 74 -14.56 -11.97 -8.77
C ALA A 74 -14.24 -10.49 -8.42
N PHE A 75 -14.53 -10.06 -7.20
CA PHE A 75 -14.18 -8.70 -6.75
C PHE A 75 -12.66 -8.49 -6.75
N ILE A 76 -11.90 -9.46 -6.24
CA ILE A 76 -10.43 -9.41 -6.19
C ILE A 76 -9.82 -9.35 -7.61
N THR A 77 -10.29 -10.20 -8.52
CA THR A 77 -9.78 -10.24 -9.90
C THR A 77 -10.18 -8.99 -10.70
N ASP A 78 -11.33 -8.38 -10.43
CA ASP A 78 -11.72 -7.09 -11.01
C ASP A 78 -10.84 -5.93 -10.52
N LEU A 79 -10.52 -5.88 -9.22
CA LEU A 79 -9.56 -4.90 -8.69
C LEU A 79 -8.22 -5.02 -9.39
N HIS A 80 -7.69 -6.24 -9.51
CA HIS A 80 -6.44 -6.46 -10.22
C HIS A 80 -6.54 -6.05 -11.69
N ARG A 81 -7.63 -6.37 -12.38
CA ARG A 81 -7.81 -5.98 -13.79
C ARG A 81 -7.73 -4.47 -13.97
N ARG A 82 -8.36 -3.70 -13.07
CA ARG A 82 -8.34 -2.23 -13.11
C ARG A 82 -6.97 -1.64 -12.80
N LEU A 83 -6.25 -2.21 -11.83
CA LEU A 83 -4.88 -1.81 -11.52
C LEU A 83 -3.96 -1.97 -12.74
N ALA A 84 -4.02 -3.12 -13.39
CA ALA A 84 -3.11 -3.46 -14.49
C ALA A 84 -3.54 -2.89 -15.86
N GLN A 85 -4.75 -2.33 -15.99
CA GLN A 85 -5.38 -2.08 -17.29
C GLN A 85 -4.59 -1.16 -18.24
N PHE A 86 -3.73 -0.27 -17.71
CA PHE A 86 -2.96 0.67 -18.53
C PHE A 86 -1.52 0.21 -18.74
N SER A 87 -0.82 -0.17 -17.68
CA SER A 87 0.59 -0.54 -17.78
C SER A 87 0.80 -1.98 -18.24
N PHE A 88 -0.07 -2.91 -17.83
CA PHE A 88 0.07 -4.34 -18.16
C PHE A 88 -1.29 -5.01 -18.40
N PRO A 89 -2.06 -4.60 -19.42
CA PRO A 89 -3.42 -5.11 -19.65
C PRO A 89 -3.49 -6.63 -19.83
N ASP A 90 -2.44 -7.24 -20.38
CA ASP A 90 -2.39 -8.67 -20.65
C ASP A 90 -2.42 -9.56 -19.41
N ILE A 91 -2.02 -9.04 -18.24
CA ILE A 91 -2.07 -9.78 -16.97
C ILE A 91 -3.32 -9.46 -16.14
N GLY A 92 -4.15 -8.50 -16.57
CA GLY A 92 -5.29 -7.99 -15.82
C GLY A 92 -6.32 -9.05 -15.44
N GLY A 93 -6.37 -9.40 -14.15
CA GLY A 93 -7.33 -10.33 -13.59
C GLY A 93 -7.01 -11.80 -13.88
N LYS A 94 -5.77 -12.10 -14.30
CA LYS A 94 -5.31 -13.45 -14.61
C LYS A 94 -4.37 -13.96 -13.51
N PHE A 95 -4.64 -15.15 -12.99
CA PHE A 95 -3.74 -15.79 -12.04
C PHE A 95 -2.41 -16.18 -12.69
N CYS A 96 -1.35 -16.17 -11.88
CA CYS A 96 -0.03 -16.60 -12.32
C CYS A 96 0.02 -18.13 -12.54
N THR A 97 0.88 -18.57 -13.45
CA THR A 97 0.98 -19.98 -13.89
C THR A 97 2.27 -20.69 -13.44
N GLY A 98 3.14 -20.00 -12.68
CA GLY A 98 4.43 -20.52 -12.23
C GLY A 98 4.63 -20.45 -10.72
N THR A 99 5.77 -20.98 -10.25
CA THR A 99 6.27 -20.73 -8.89
C THR A 99 6.77 -19.30 -8.77
N ARG A 100 6.60 -18.68 -7.61
CA ARG A 100 6.95 -17.27 -7.37
C ARG A 100 7.92 -17.16 -6.20
N THR A 101 8.83 -16.22 -6.33
CA THR A 101 9.81 -15.89 -5.30
C THR A 101 9.95 -14.38 -5.18
N GLY A 102 9.90 -13.84 -3.97
CA GLY A 102 10.14 -12.43 -3.67
C GLY A 102 11.49 -12.25 -2.97
N LEU A 103 12.35 -11.38 -3.49
CA LEU A 103 13.60 -11.02 -2.81
C LEU A 103 13.33 -10.05 -1.66
N THR A 104 13.91 -10.30 -0.48
CA THR A 104 13.76 -9.41 0.68
C THR A 104 14.57 -8.12 0.50
N ARG A 105 15.67 -8.18 -0.26
CA ARG A 105 16.62 -7.07 -0.55
C ARG A 105 17.31 -6.44 0.67
N THR A 106 16.92 -6.84 1.87
CA THR A 106 17.54 -6.53 3.16
C THR A 106 17.81 -7.81 3.94
N GLN A 107 18.65 -7.70 4.96
CA GLN A 107 18.87 -8.78 5.90
C GLN A 107 17.70 -8.86 6.88
N LEU A 108 17.09 -10.04 6.98
CA LEU A 108 16.00 -10.28 7.91
C LEU A 108 16.55 -10.53 9.33
N THR A 109 15.84 -10.01 10.31
CA THR A 109 15.99 -10.35 11.73
C THR A 109 15.42 -11.74 12.00
N ARG A 110 15.74 -12.31 13.18
CA ARG A 110 15.21 -13.62 13.58
C ARG A 110 13.68 -13.61 13.72
N ASP A 111 13.12 -12.53 14.23
CA ASP A 111 11.68 -12.40 14.43
C ASP A 111 10.95 -12.29 13.09
N GLU A 112 11.52 -11.60 12.11
CA GLU A 112 10.96 -11.53 10.75
C GLU A 112 11.00 -12.90 10.05
N VAL A 113 12.09 -13.65 10.20
CA VAL A 113 12.16 -15.04 9.70
C VAL A 113 11.08 -15.90 10.36
N ALA A 114 10.94 -15.82 11.69
CA ALA A 114 9.91 -16.56 12.41
C ALA A 114 8.49 -16.16 11.96
N ALA A 115 8.24 -14.89 11.67
CA ALA A 115 6.96 -14.41 11.15
C ALA A 115 6.64 -14.96 9.74
N ILE A 116 7.65 -15.08 8.87
CA ILE A 116 7.52 -15.71 7.55
C ILE A 116 7.21 -17.20 7.72
N GLU A 117 7.99 -17.92 8.53
CA GLU A 117 7.84 -19.36 8.74
C GLU A 117 6.50 -19.74 9.39
N ALA A 118 5.93 -18.84 10.20
CA ALA A 118 4.61 -19.02 10.78
C ALA A 118 3.45 -18.76 9.79
N ASN A 119 3.72 -18.16 8.62
CA ASN A 119 2.69 -17.93 7.61
C ASN A 119 2.52 -19.20 6.74
N PRO A 120 1.31 -19.80 6.67
CA PRO A 120 1.09 -21.05 5.95
C PRO A 120 1.30 -20.95 4.44
N TYR A 121 1.35 -19.74 3.88
CA TYR A 121 1.54 -19.50 2.46
C TYR A 121 2.99 -19.19 2.08
N LEU A 122 3.89 -19.05 3.05
CA LEU A 122 5.25 -18.59 2.79
C LEU A 122 6.31 -19.59 3.25
N GLU A 123 7.46 -19.51 2.61
CA GLU A 123 8.67 -20.22 2.99
C GLU A 123 9.86 -19.26 2.96
N HIS A 124 10.60 -19.17 4.06
CA HIS A 124 11.86 -18.43 4.09
C HIS A 124 12.92 -19.19 3.30
N MET A 125 13.55 -18.49 2.36
CA MET A 125 14.69 -18.98 1.61
C MET A 125 15.94 -18.22 2.09
N PRO A 126 16.91 -18.89 2.73
CA PRO A 126 18.11 -18.22 3.23
C PRO A 126 18.97 -17.65 2.10
N PRO A 127 19.92 -16.75 2.41
CA PRO A 127 20.88 -16.26 1.43
C PRO A 127 21.63 -17.41 0.76
N GLY A 128 21.74 -17.33 -0.57
CA GLY A 128 22.38 -18.38 -1.37
C GLY A 128 21.43 -19.41 -1.99
N THR A 129 20.14 -19.41 -1.61
CA THR A 129 19.17 -20.34 -2.21
C THR A 129 18.71 -19.92 -3.61
N VAL A 130 18.57 -18.61 -3.88
CA VAL A 130 18.13 -18.10 -5.19
C VAL A 130 19.35 -17.82 -6.08
N PRO A 131 19.50 -18.52 -7.24
CA PRO A 131 20.57 -18.23 -8.18
C PRO A 131 20.60 -16.75 -8.59
N LEU A 132 21.80 -16.20 -8.78
CA LEU A 132 22.06 -14.77 -9.11
C LEU A 132 21.77 -13.76 -7.97
N HIS A 133 21.18 -14.17 -6.84
CA HIS A 133 20.90 -13.31 -5.69
C HIS A 133 21.45 -13.87 -4.37
N MET A 134 22.68 -14.41 -4.42
CA MET A 134 23.34 -15.12 -3.32
C MET A 134 23.46 -14.34 -2.00
N LYS A 135 23.37 -13.00 -2.04
CA LYS A 135 23.54 -12.13 -0.87
C LYS A 135 22.26 -11.91 -0.07
N TYR A 136 21.09 -12.15 -0.65
CA TYR A 136 19.81 -11.80 -0.04
C TYR A 136 18.98 -13.03 0.27
N SER A 137 18.18 -12.94 1.34
CA SER A 137 17.10 -13.89 1.56
C SER A 137 16.00 -13.69 0.51
N ALA A 138 15.15 -14.70 0.38
CA ALA A 138 13.94 -14.62 -0.40
C ALA A 138 12.77 -15.28 0.33
N ILE A 139 11.58 -15.09 -0.21
CA ILE A 139 10.37 -15.78 0.20
C ILE A 139 9.87 -16.58 -1.00
N ALA A 140 9.64 -17.88 -0.83
CA ALA A 140 8.85 -18.65 -1.78
C ALA A 140 7.37 -18.61 -1.38
N TYR A 141 6.52 -18.36 -2.36
CA TYR A 141 5.06 -18.42 -2.18
C TYR A 141 4.59 -19.86 -2.43
N ARG A 142 4.04 -20.50 -1.40
CA ARG A 142 3.70 -21.94 -1.40
C ARG A 142 2.49 -22.28 -2.28
N THR A 143 1.55 -21.35 -2.44
CA THR A 143 0.31 -21.61 -3.18
C THR A 143 0.62 -21.94 -4.64
N LYS A 144 0.32 -23.16 -5.08
CA LYS A 144 0.53 -23.56 -6.47
C LYS A 144 -0.51 -22.92 -7.39
N PRO A 145 -0.18 -22.66 -8.67
CA PRO A 145 -1.11 -22.07 -9.65
C PRO A 145 -2.51 -22.67 -9.65
N GLU A 146 -2.60 -24.00 -9.66
CA GLU A 146 -3.85 -24.75 -9.67
C GLU A 146 -4.70 -24.61 -8.39
N ALA A 147 -4.09 -24.15 -7.28
CA ALA A 147 -4.75 -23.96 -6.00
C ALA A 147 -5.11 -22.49 -5.71
N ILE A 148 -4.66 -21.53 -6.53
CA ILE A 148 -4.85 -20.10 -6.29
C ILE A 148 -6.32 -19.75 -6.09
N GLU A 149 -7.18 -20.20 -7.00
CA GLU A 149 -8.61 -19.87 -6.95
C GLU A 149 -9.26 -20.42 -5.69
N SER A 150 -8.96 -21.68 -5.33
CA SER A 150 -9.49 -22.30 -4.11
C SER A 150 -8.97 -21.64 -2.82
N GLU A 151 -7.71 -21.19 -2.80
CA GLU A 151 -7.15 -20.47 -1.64
C GLU A 151 -7.77 -19.08 -1.48
N LEU A 152 -7.98 -18.37 -2.59
CA LEU A 152 -8.70 -17.09 -2.57
C LEU A 152 -10.15 -17.28 -2.13
N GLN A 153 -10.82 -18.34 -2.59
CA GLN A 153 -12.18 -18.65 -2.15
C GLN A 153 -12.23 -18.94 -0.65
N ALA A 154 -11.31 -19.77 -0.13
CA ALA A 154 -11.21 -20.05 1.30
C ALA A 154 -10.93 -18.78 2.12
N MET A 155 -10.07 -17.89 1.63
CA MET A 155 -9.82 -16.58 2.24
C MET A 155 -11.09 -15.71 2.26
N CYS A 156 -11.84 -15.66 1.16
CA CYS A 156 -13.12 -14.93 1.09
C CYS A 156 -14.13 -15.45 2.12
N ASP A 157 -14.26 -16.78 2.21
CA ASP A 157 -15.19 -17.43 3.14
C ASP A 157 -14.80 -17.17 4.60
N ARG A 158 -13.49 -17.23 4.92
CA ARG A 158 -12.97 -16.89 6.26
C ARG A 158 -13.28 -15.44 6.62
N TYR A 159 -12.99 -14.48 5.74
CA TYR A 159 -13.26 -13.06 5.98
C TYR A 159 -14.75 -12.79 6.18
N ASN A 160 -15.60 -13.25 5.26
CA ASN A 160 -17.05 -13.04 5.33
C ASN A 160 -17.65 -13.65 6.61
N SER A 161 -17.19 -14.86 6.98
CA SER A 161 -17.64 -15.53 8.21
C SER A 161 -17.15 -14.84 9.48
N ALA A 162 -15.90 -14.38 9.51
CA ALA A 162 -15.33 -13.67 10.66
C ALA A 162 -16.04 -12.33 10.88
N ARG A 163 -16.31 -11.58 9.80
CA ARG A 163 -17.02 -10.30 9.85
C ARG A 163 -18.46 -10.44 10.33
N ALA A 164 -19.13 -11.56 10.03
CA ALA A 164 -20.49 -11.81 10.50
C ALA A 164 -20.58 -12.05 12.03
N ARG A 165 -19.46 -12.24 12.72
CA ARG A 165 -19.43 -12.49 14.17
C ARG A 165 -19.58 -11.19 14.96
N PRO A 166 -20.40 -11.16 16.02
CA PRO A 166 -20.46 -10.02 16.93
C PRO A 166 -19.09 -9.71 17.54
N GLY A 167 -18.71 -8.43 17.58
CA GLY A 167 -17.46 -7.98 18.20
C GLY A 167 -16.19 -8.30 17.41
N ALA A 168 -16.30 -8.61 16.12
CA ALA A 168 -15.11 -8.73 15.27
C ALA A 168 -14.30 -7.42 15.25
N ASP A 169 -12.98 -7.51 15.45
CA ASP A 169 -12.09 -6.35 15.38
C ASP A 169 -11.87 -5.96 13.91
N PRO A 170 -12.35 -4.79 13.46
CA PRO A 170 -12.28 -4.39 12.05
C PRO A 170 -10.83 -4.23 11.56
N TYR A 171 -9.90 -3.84 12.42
CA TYR A 171 -8.49 -3.73 12.08
C TYR A 171 -7.86 -5.10 11.87
N ARG A 172 -8.22 -6.08 12.71
CA ARG A 172 -7.77 -7.47 12.55
C ARG A 172 -8.29 -8.08 11.25
N LEU A 173 -9.57 -7.84 10.93
CA LEU A 173 -10.17 -8.30 9.67
C LEU A 173 -9.42 -7.73 8.45
N ALA A 174 -9.15 -6.42 8.45
CA ALA A 174 -8.44 -5.76 7.36
C ALA A 174 -6.99 -6.24 7.24
N ALA A 175 -6.29 -6.37 8.37
CA ALA A 175 -4.90 -6.83 8.43
C ALA A 175 -4.74 -8.26 7.91
N ASP A 176 -5.56 -9.19 8.41
CA ASP A 176 -5.50 -10.59 7.97
C ASP A 176 -5.92 -10.75 6.51
N LEU A 177 -6.94 -10.01 6.04
CA LEU A 177 -7.34 -10.02 4.63
C LEU A 177 -6.19 -9.58 3.70
N GLN A 178 -5.53 -8.47 4.05
CA GLN A 178 -4.39 -7.98 3.29
C GLN A 178 -3.25 -9.00 3.27
N ARG A 179 -2.86 -9.48 4.47
CA ARG A 179 -1.73 -10.37 4.68
C ARG A 179 -1.92 -11.72 4.00
N ASP A 180 -3.11 -12.30 4.08
CA ASP A 180 -3.45 -13.55 3.38
C ASP A 180 -3.40 -13.34 1.86
N CYS A 181 -3.99 -12.26 1.33
CA CYS A 181 -4.02 -12.02 -0.11
C CYS A 181 -2.61 -11.83 -0.70
N VAL A 182 -1.74 -11.06 -0.04
CA VAL A 182 -0.37 -10.85 -0.52
C VAL A 182 0.48 -12.12 -0.39
N ALA A 183 0.24 -12.95 0.63
CA ALA A 183 0.98 -14.19 0.86
C ALA A 183 0.53 -15.34 -0.05
N ILE A 184 -0.75 -15.41 -0.41
CA ILE A 184 -1.24 -16.31 -1.49
C ILE A 184 -0.55 -15.96 -2.82
N HIS A 185 -0.29 -14.67 -3.03
CA HIS A 185 0.40 -14.12 -4.20
C HIS A 185 -0.20 -14.61 -5.54
N PRO A 186 -1.51 -14.34 -5.77
CA PRO A 186 -2.28 -14.96 -6.85
C PRO A 186 -1.92 -14.44 -8.26
N PHE A 187 -1.39 -13.24 -8.38
CA PHE A 187 -1.13 -12.59 -9.67
C PHE A 187 0.35 -12.51 -10.01
N VAL A 188 0.67 -12.21 -11.27
CA VAL A 188 2.06 -12.02 -11.74
C VAL A 188 2.69 -10.78 -11.11
N ASP A 189 1.92 -9.72 -10.93
CA ASP A 189 2.33 -8.47 -10.28
C ASP A 189 1.12 -7.83 -9.56
N TYR A 190 1.26 -6.63 -8.99
CA TYR A 190 0.22 -5.86 -8.30
C TYR A 190 -0.36 -6.50 -7.01
N ASN A 191 0.17 -7.64 -6.56
CA ASN A 191 -0.32 -8.33 -5.34
C ASN A 191 -0.33 -7.41 -4.10
N GLY A 192 0.71 -6.60 -3.92
CA GLY A 192 0.75 -5.61 -2.84
C GLY A 192 -0.32 -4.53 -2.97
N ARG A 193 -0.61 -4.05 -4.19
CA ARG A 193 -1.62 -3.01 -4.41
C ARG A 193 -3.04 -3.53 -4.28
N VAL A 194 -3.33 -4.72 -4.82
CA VAL A 194 -4.63 -5.39 -4.66
C VAL A 194 -4.92 -5.64 -3.18
N SER A 195 -3.96 -6.22 -2.45
CA SER A 195 -4.15 -6.54 -1.03
C SER A 195 -4.40 -5.29 -0.18
N ARG A 196 -3.68 -4.18 -0.43
CA ARG A 196 -3.92 -2.91 0.29
C ARG A 196 -5.25 -2.24 -0.09
N LEU A 197 -5.71 -2.37 -1.32
CA LEU A 197 -7.08 -1.94 -1.68
C LEU A 197 -8.14 -2.75 -0.93
N LEU A 198 -7.93 -4.06 -0.76
CA LEU A 198 -8.84 -4.91 0.04
C LEU A 198 -8.81 -4.53 1.53
N MET A 199 -7.63 -4.23 2.07
CA MET A 199 -7.48 -3.71 3.44
C MET A 199 -8.28 -2.42 3.64
N ASN A 200 -8.08 -1.44 2.76
CA ASN A 200 -8.76 -0.14 2.83
C ASN A 200 -10.27 -0.31 2.63
N TRP A 201 -10.70 -1.14 1.69
CA TRP A 201 -12.12 -1.48 1.52
C TRP A 201 -12.73 -2.10 2.79
N SER A 202 -12.00 -2.99 3.47
CA SER A 202 -12.46 -3.59 4.73
C SER A 202 -12.63 -2.53 5.83
N LEU A 203 -11.65 -1.63 6.01
CA LEU A 203 -11.71 -0.56 7.02
C LEU A 203 -12.87 0.39 6.74
N GLU A 204 -13.00 0.86 5.50
CA GLU A 204 -14.04 1.82 5.10
C GLU A 204 -15.45 1.24 5.18
N ARG A 205 -15.58 -0.07 4.97
CA ARG A 205 -16.85 -0.79 5.18
C ARG A 205 -17.32 -0.73 6.63
N ASP A 206 -16.40 -0.56 7.57
CA ASP A 206 -16.68 -0.39 9.01
C ASP A 206 -16.66 1.09 9.44
N GLY A 207 -16.63 2.03 8.48
CA GLY A 207 -16.63 3.47 8.73
C GLY A 207 -15.29 4.02 9.25
N LEU A 208 -14.21 3.24 9.13
CA LEU A 208 -12.87 3.64 9.54
C LEU A 208 -12.09 4.26 8.37
N PRO A 209 -11.13 5.16 8.65
CA PRO A 209 -10.21 5.64 7.63
C PRO A 209 -9.37 4.49 7.02
N PRO A 210 -8.96 4.58 5.75
CA PRO A 210 -7.98 3.67 5.18
C PRO A 210 -6.61 3.83 5.88
N SER A 211 -5.67 2.91 5.66
CA SER A 211 -4.37 2.92 6.37
C SER A 211 -3.19 3.25 5.46
N THR A 212 -2.23 4.00 6.01
CA THR A 212 -0.93 4.40 5.40
C THR A 212 0.23 3.73 6.14
N PHE A 213 1.39 3.54 5.50
CA PHE A 213 2.55 2.93 6.16
C PHE A 213 3.88 3.55 5.73
N SER A 214 4.89 3.37 6.58
CA SER A 214 6.28 3.76 6.30
C SER A 214 7.07 2.74 5.47
N ASP A 215 6.62 1.49 5.51
CA ASP A 215 7.15 0.40 4.67
C ASP A 215 6.06 -0.65 4.49
N PHE A 216 5.45 -0.69 3.30
CA PHE A 216 4.38 -1.65 3.01
C PHE A 216 4.85 -3.10 3.08
N ASN A 217 6.15 -3.41 2.96
CA ASN A 217 6.64 -4.80 2.97
C ASN A 217 6.65 -5.41 4.38
N ARG A 218 6.36 -4.63 5.43
CA ARG A 218 6.24 -5.13 6.80
C ARG A 218 5.09 -6.12 6.95
N ASP A 219 4.16 -6.18 6.00
CA ASP A 219 3.03 -7.11 5.96
C ASP A 219 3.44 -8.60 6.04
N LEU A 220 4.46 -8.98 5.26
CA LEU A 220 4.99 -10.36 5.21
C LEU A 220 6.01 -10.63 6.32
N PHE A 221 6.58 -9.58 6.92
CA PHE A 221 7.66 -9.66 7.91
C PHE A 221 7.21 -9.44 9.35
N SER A 222 5.91 -9.28 9.58
CA SER A 222 5.33 -9.09 10.91
C SER A 222 4.39 -10.24 11.24
N THR A 223 4.21 -10.49 12.54
CA THR A 223 3.11 -11.34 13.03
C THR A 223 1.77 -10.69 12.71
N SER A 224 0.69 -11.47 12.70
CA SER A 224 -0.67 -10.95 12.48
C SER A 224 -1.05 -9.89 13.53
N ASP A 225 -0.65 -10.07 14.80
CA ASP A 225 -0.94 -9.09 15.86
C ASP A 225 -0.17 -7.78 15.67
N GLN A 226 1.13 -7.86 15.36
CA GLN A 226 1.94 -6.67 15.05
C GLN A 226 1.39 -5.91 13.84
N TRP A 227 1.03 -6.64 12.78
CA TRP A 227 0.48 -6.02 11.58
C TRP A 227 -0.88 -5.39 11.84
N THR A 228 -1.73 -6.03 12.65
CA THR A 228 -3.00 -5.44 13.11
C THR A 228 -2.78 -4.12 13.84
N GLY A 229 -1.75 -4.04 14.70
CA GLY A 229 -1.33 -2.80 15.35
C GLY A 229 -0.93 -1.72 14.35
N SER A 230 -0.07 -2.06 13.37
CA SER A 230 0.34 -1.12 12.32
C SER A 230 -0.81 -0.64 11.44
N VAL A 231 -1.77 -1.51 11.11
CA VAL A 231 -2.98 -1.12 10.35
C VAL A 231 -3.85 -0.14 11.15
N ARG A 232 -3.95 -0.34 12.47
CA ARG A 232 -4.66 0.59 13.37
C ARG A 232 -3.96 1.94 13.41
N GLU A 233 -2.66 1.96 13.71
CA GLU A 233 -1.87 3.19 13.77
C GLU A 233 -1.91 3.96 12.44
N GLY A 234 -1.74 3.28 11.31
CA GLY A 234 -1.80 3.91 9.99
C GLY A 234 -3.19 4.46 9.65
N SER A 235 -4.26 3.78 10.07
CA SER A 235 -5.63 4.28 9.93
C SER A 235 -5.90 5.51 10.81
N ASP A 236 -5.43 5.49 12.06
CA ASP A 236 -5.53 6.63 12.98
C ASP A 236 -4.79 7.86 12.41
N MET A 237 -3.59 7.67 11.85
CA MET A 237 -2.84 8.74 11.18
C MET A 237 -3.60 9.34 9.98
N VAL A 238 -4.28 8.52 9.18
CA VAL A 238 -5.11 9.03 8.08
C VAL A 238 -6.33 9.78 8.62
N GLY A 239 -6.97 9.27 9.68
CA GLY A 239 -8.05 9.96 10.38
C GLY A 239 -7.66 11.35 10.87
N GLU A 240 -6.48 11.48 11.48
CA GLU A 240 -5.94 12.78 11.91
C GLU A 240 -5.71 13.73 10.74
N ARG A 241 -5.18 13.23 9.60
CA ARG A 241 -5.00 14.03 8.38
C ARG A 241 -6.33 14.51 7.81
N ILE A 242 -7.35 13.65 7.80
CA ILE A 242 -8.72 14.04 7.38
C ILE A 242 -9.27 15.14 8.31
N ALA A 243 -9.13 14.99 9.62
CA ALA A 243 -9.56 16.01 10.58
C ALA A 243 -8.78 17.34 10.42
N ARG A 244 -7.48 17.28 10.07
CA ARG A 244 -6.69 18.48 9.72
C ARG A 244 -7.22 19.15 8.46
N LEU A 245 -7.53 18.38 7.41
CA LEU A 245 -8.11 18.92 6.17
C LEU A 245 -9.43 19.67 6.44
N GLU A 246 -10.29 19.13 7.30
CA GLU A 246 -11.56 19.79 7.67
C GLU A 246 -11.34 21.11 8.41
N ARG A 247 -10.32 21.20 9.26
CA ARG A 247 -9.97 22.43 9.99
C ARG A 247 -9.30 23.48 9.10
N LEU A 248 -8.42 23.06 8.20
CA LEU A 248 -7.63 23.95 7.33
C LEU A 248 -8.43 24.41 6.10
N GLY A 249 -9.46 23.67 5.70
CA GLY A 249 -10.34 24.02 4.58
C GLY A 249 -9.81 23.60 3.21
N GLU A 250 -10.43 24.10 2.14
CA GLU A 250 -10.19 23.63 0.77
C GLU A 250 -8.75 23.88 0.26
N ASN A 251 -8.08 24.92 0.77
CA ASN A 251 -6.73 25.30 0.35
C ASN A 251 -5.64 24.80 1.31
N ALA A 252 -5.94 23.78 2.11
CA ALA A 252 -4.98 23.21 3.06
C ALA A 252 -3.67 22.78 2.36
N ASP A 253 -2.54 23.34 2.82
CA ASP A 253 -1.21 22.96 2.36
C ASP A 253 -0.93 21.50 2.77
N PRO A 254 -0.57 20.60 1.83
CA PRO A 254 -0.11 19.26 2.16
C PRO A 254 0.94 19.19 3.27
N VAL A 255 1.84 20.18 3.38
CA VAL A 255 2.83 20.22 4.46
C VAL A 255 2.17 20.33 5.83
N GLU A 256 1.18 21.21 6.00
CA GLU A 256 0.44 21.38 7.26
C GLU A 256 -0.47 20.18 7.56
N VAL A 257 -1.12 19.63 6.52
CA VAL A 257 -1.96 18.44 6.65
C VAL A 257 -1.15 17.26 7.20
N PHE A 258 0.08 17.09 6.72
CA PHE A 258 0.97 16.02 7.16
C PHE A 258 1.77 16.36 8.43
N GLY A 259 1.81 17.63 8.85
CA GLY A 259 2.60 18.09 10.00
C GLY A 259 4.10 18.04 9.73
N LEU A 260 4.51 18.44 8.52
CA LEU A 260 5.89 18.39 8.02
C LEU A 260 6.55 19.76 7.94
N GLU A 261 6.06 20.76 8.69
CA GLU A 261 6.54 22.13 8.64
C GLU A 261 8.02 22.24 9.03
N ARG A 262 8.46 21.42 9.98
CA ARG A 262 9.85 21.35 10.44
C ARG A 262 10.76 20.79 9.36
N GLU A 263 10.41 19.64 8.76
CA GLU A 263 11.14 19.06 7.64
C GLU A 263 11.14 19.98 6.42
N ARG A 264 10.05 20.71 6.16
CA ARG A 264 9.97 21.73 5.12
C ARG A 264 10.93 22.88 5.37
N ALA A 265 11.04 23.37 6.60
CA ALA A 265 12.01 24.40 6.95
C ALA A 265 13.46 23.93 6.72
N SER A 266 13.81 22.71 7.16
CA SER A 266 15.13 22.11 6.89
C SER A 266 15.43 22.01 5.40
N TYR A 267 14.45 21.55 4.61
CA TYR A 267 14.59 21.38 3.17
C TYR A 267 14.87 22.71 2.45
N LEU A 268 14.14 23.76 2.81
CA LEU A 268 14.31 25.09 2.22
C LEU A 268 15.64 25.75 2.62
N ALA A 269 16.11 25.52 3.85
CA ALA A 269 17.39 26.01 4.35
C ALA A 269 18.59 25.26 3.73
N GLY A 270 18.40 23.98 3.38
CA GLY A 270 19.41 23.16 2.73
C GLY A 270 19.65 23.54 1.26
N ASN A 271 20.80 23.10 0.73
CA ASN A 271 21.17 23.26 -0.69
C ASN A 271 20.80 22.04 -1.54
N GLU A 272 20.52 20.88 -0.93
CA GLU A 272 20.12 19.66 -1.65
C GLU A 272 18.69 19.81 -2.19
N ARG A 273 18.47 19.44 -3.45
CA ARG A 273 17.16 19.45 -4.10
C ARG A 273 16.89 18.06 -4.67
N LEU A 274 15.71 17.52 -4.39
CA LEU A 274 15.30 16.23 -4.92
C LEU A 274 14.78 16.40 -6.35
N ALA A 275 15.30 15.58 -7.27
CA ALA A 275 14.67 15.37 -8.57
C ALA A 275 13.61 14.28 -8.40
N LEU A 276 12.34 14.70 -8.39
CA LEU A 276 11.18 13.82 -8.31
C LEU A 276 10.43 13.93 -9.63
N GLU A 277 10.81 13.10 -10.60
CA GLU A 277 10.14 13.04 -11.89
C GLU A 277 9.02 11.98 -11.86
N ASP A 278 7.90 12.30 -12.50
CA ASP A 278 6.76 11.39 -12.58
C ASP A 278 7.10 10.15 -13.42
N GLY A 279 6.88 8.95 -12.86
CA GLY A 279 7.12 7.67 -13.56
C GLY A 279 8.53 7.12 -13.39
N ASP A 280 9.37 7.76 -12.59
CA ASP A 280 10.74 7.31 -12.36
C ASP A 280 10.84 6.09 -11.43
N SER A 281 11.98 5.42 -11.52
CA SER A 281 12.33 4.35 -10.58
C SER A 281 12.84 4.94 -9.28
N HIS A 282 12.15 4.64 -8.18
CA HIS A 282 12.45 5.22 -6.87
C HIS A 282 13.19 4.23 -5.95
N ARG A 283 14.33 4.67 -5.39
CA ARG A 283 15.10 3.87 -4.41
C ARG A 283 14.72 4.28 -2.98
N MET A 284 13.83 3.51 -2.34
CA MET A 284 13.30 3.84 -1.01
C MET A 284 14.37 4.10 0.06
N SER A 285 15.51 3.42 0.00
CA SER A 285 16.62 3.64 0.94
C SER A 285 17.17 5.09 0.88
N GLU A 286 17.16 5.70 -0.30
CA GLU A 286 17.67 7.08 -0.50
C GLU A 286 16.70 8.10 0.10
N TYR A 287 15.40 7.95 -0.15
CA TYR A 287 14.37 8.81 0.45
C TYR A 287 14.28 8.66 1.97
N ARG A 288 14.45 7.44 2.49
CA ARG A 288 14.51 7.20 3.94
C ARG A 288 15.71 7.91 4.57
N ALA A 289 16.89 7.81 3.96
CA ALA A 289 18.09 8.50 4.43
C ALA A 289 17.96 10.03 4.33
N PHE A 290 17.35 10.53 3.25
CA PHE A 290 17.13 11.97 3.07
C PHE A 290 16.15 12.53 4.09
N LEU A 291 14.98 11.89 4.25
CA LEU A 291 13.98 12.32 5.21
C LEU A 291 14.50 12.29 6.65
N GLN A 292 15.33 11.29 7.00
CA GLN A 292 15.98 11.25 8.31
C GLN A 292 16.90 12.46 8.53
N ARG A 293 17.71 12.84 7.54
CA ARG A 293 18.56 14.04 7.63
C ARG A 293 17.73 15.31 7.85
N LEU A 294 16.62 15.47 7.13
CA LEU A 294 15.73 16.63 7.32
C LEU A 294 15.16 16.72 8.73
N ARG A 295 14.84 15.57 9.34
CA ARG A 295 14.35 15.48 10.72
C ARG A 295 15.46 15.79 11.74
N ASP A 296 16.67 15.30 11.49
CA ASP A 296 17.83 15.53 12.37
C ASP A 296 18.27 17.01 12.34
N ASP A 297 18.20 17.64 11.16
CA ASP A 297 18.55 19.05 10.94
C ASP A 297 17.41 20.02 11.31
N ALA A 298 16.23 19.50 11.69
CA ALA A 298 15.06 20.32 11.97
C ALA A 298 15.26 21.20 13.20
N PRO A 299 14.96 22.51 13.12
CA PRO A 299 15.04 23.40 14.26
C PRO A 299 14.14 22.88 15.40
N PRO A 300 14.57 23.00 16.67
CA PRO A 300 13.86 22.45 17.82
C PRO A 300 12.42 22.97 17.95
#